data_AF-A0A7V3JSW3-F1
#
_entry.id   AF-A0A7V3JSW3-F1
#
_cell.length_a   1.000
_cell.length_b   1.000
_cell.length_c   1.000
_cell.angle_alpha   90.00
_cell.angle_beta   90.00
_cell.angle_gamma   90.00
#
_symmetry.space_group_name_H-M   'P 1'
#
loop_
_entity.id
_entity.type
_entity.pdbx_description
1 polymer ?
#
loop_
_entity_poly.entity_id
_entity_poly.type
_entity_poly.pdbx_seq_one_letter_code
_entity_poly.pdbx_strand_id
1 'polypeptide(L)'
;MKYKIFLSILLLSILFIQSRIYNASSLSLPSIKLVTILLSGKTLTYENLPLDSLIEVEIQAPKEVQISIVMDIEKGEIIKIYSGLATTLFSHGGVEVISKTENDITLKALENKIIVQVYGTFNKTYSSTILSALDKCDRPLLLIRSKSLDNKFLEGGERFEIEKKLSDIEQVILEAELPSLRKDNYTARVLKTRILLSEGKHLEALKSLSKIFDDIQAEQLKYKNLKTFLEIAIKTLETNKMKLPAQRLLDAEAQIKVALLARDSGDYEKAEELAKEAKKLATWTTWDELVELINKIIPFIIGIAIIILLILLLYSLKRKFKGKQTIKIEEGYE
;
A
#
# COMPACT_ATOMS: atom_id res chain seq x y z
N MET A 1 23.08 -31.45 -47.65
CA MET A 1 22.45 -30.17 -48.07
C MET A 1 21.32 -29.69 -47.15
N LYS A 2 20.39 -30.56 -46.70
CA LYS A 2 19.23 -30.17 -45.89
C LYS A 2 19.56 -29.47 -44.54
N TYR A 3 20.64 -29.88 -43.86
CA TYR A 3 21.07 -29.26 -42.60
C TYR A 3 21.61 -27.82 -42.74
N LYS A 4 22.23 -27.48 -43.88
CA LYS A 4 22.75 -26.12 -44.10
C LYS A 4 21.61 -25.11 -44.28
N ILE A 5 20.53 -25.51 -44.94
CA ILE A 5 19.34 -24.67 -45.14
C ILE A 5 18.64 -24.42 -43.80
N PHE A 6 18.52 -25.44 -42.95
CA PHE A 6 17.90 -25.30 -41.64
C PHE A 6 18.70 -24.38 -40.71
N LEU A 7 20.03 -24.51 -40.70
CA LEU A 7 20.91 -23.65 -39.91
C LEU A 7 20.85 -22.18 -40.37
N SER A 8 20.80 -21.94 -41.68
CA SER A 8 20.66 -20.59 -42.23
C SER A 8 19.32 -19.95 -41.87
N ILE A 9 18.23 -20.70 -41.90
CA ILE A 9 16.90 -20.21 -41.50
C ILE A 9 16.89 -19.88 -40.01
N LEU A 10 17.45 -20.76 -39.16
CA LEU A 10 17.55 -20.53 -37.72
C LEU A 10 18.35 -19.26 -37.40
N LEU A 11 19.50 -19.06 -38.07
CA LEU A 11 20.33 -17.87 -37.89
C LEU A 11 19.60 -16.59 -38.32
N LEU A 12 18.84 -16.65 -39.43
CA LEU A 12 18.04 -15.52 -39.91
C LEU A 12 16.93 -15.16 -38.93
N SER A 13 16.27 -16.16 -38.33
CA SER A 13 15.25 -15.92 -37.30
C SER A 13 15.84 -15.34 -36.01
N ILE A 14 17.04 -15.75 -35.61
CA ILE A 14 17.72 -15.17 -34.44
C ILE A 14 18.11 -13.71 -34.71
N LEU A 15 18.63 -13.40 -35.90
CA LEU A 15 18.95 -12.03 -36.31
C LEU A 15 17.68 -11.15 -36.44
N PHE A 16 16.56 -11.72 -36.89
CA PHE A 16 15.29 -11.01 -36.96
C PHE A 16 14.70 -10.72 -35.57
N ILE A 17 14.84 -11.67 -34.63
CA ILE A 17 14.45 -11.48 -33.23
C ILE A 17 15.36 -10.45 -32.56
N GLN A 18 16.68 -10.51 -32.77
CA GLN A 18 17.61 -9.49 -32.26
C GLN A 18 17.34 -8.11 -32.85
N SER A 19 17.02 -8.00 -34.14
CA SER A 19 16.60 -6.73 -34.78
C SER A 19 15.29 -6.19 -34.20
N ARG A 20 14.31 -7.07 -33.91
CA ARG A 20 13.07 -6.68 -33.22
C ARG A 20 13.29 -6.29 -31.76
N ILE A 21 14.20 -6.94 -31.05
CA ILE A 21 14.58 -6.57 -29.68
C ILE A 21 15.32 -5.23 -29.70
N TYR A 22 16.24 -5.02 -30.65
CA TYR A 22 16.98 -3.76 -30.80
C TYR A 22 16.06 -2.58 -31.20
N ASN A 23 15.05 -2.83 -32.05
CA ASN A 23 14.01 -1.87 -32.40
C ASN A 23 12.90 -1.72 -31.33
N ALA A 24 12.76 -2.65 -30.39
CA ALA A 24 11.89 -2.49 -29.22
C ALA A 24 12.60 -1.76 -28.08
N SER A 25 13.94 -1.87 -28.00
CA SER A 25 14.79 -1.07 -27.12
C SER A 25 15.11 0.32 -27.67
N SER A 26 14.66 0.64 -28.89
CA SER A 26 14.52 2.02 -29.37
C SER A 26 13.11 2.57 -29.15
N LEU A 27 12.40 2.07 -28.13
CA LEU A 27 11.39 2.88 -27.45
C LEU A 27 12.10 4.17 -27.09
N SER A 28 11.77 5.23 -27.82
CA SER A 28 12.31 6.55 -27.65
C SER A 28 12.29 6.85 -26.15
N LEU A 29 13.47 6.93 -25.54
CA LEU A 29 13.63 7.72 -24.33
C LEU A 29 12.86 9.01 -24.58
N PRO A 30 11.92 9.41 -23.69
CA PRO A 30 11.17 10.63 -23.87
C PRO A 30 12.17 11.70 -24.23
N SER A 31 12.00 12.30 -25.42
CA SER A 31 12.99 13.20 -26.00
C SER A 31 13.27 14.25 -24.93
N ILE A 32 14.47 14.21 -24.34
CA ILE A 32 14.93 15.23 -23.41
C ILE A 32 14.96 16.50 -24.26
N LYS A 33 13.91 17.31 -24.17
CA LYS A 33 13.87 18.62 -24.80
C LYS A 33 14.79 19.49 -23.95
N LEU A 34 16.06 19.52 -24.36
CA LEU A 34 17.05 20.39 -23.78
C LEU A 34 16.67 21.82 -24.16
N VAL A 35 16.14 22.58 -23.20
CA VAL A 35 15.82 24.00 -23.39
C VAL A 35 16.89 24.79 -22.66
N THR A 36 17.94 25.18 -23.38
CA THR A 36 18.97 26.08 -22.84
C THR A 36 18.39 27.48 -22.73
N ILE A 37 18.03 27.90 -21.53
CA ILE A 37 17.58 29.28 -21.26
C ILE A 37 18.74 30.06 -20.64
N LEU A 38 19.44 30.85 -21.45
CA LEU A 38 20.38 31.86 -20.95
C LEU A 38 19.59 32.98 -20.28
N LEU A 39 19.68 33.09 -18.96
CA LEU A 39 18.99 34.14 -18.20
C LEU A 39 19.93 35.20 -17.66
N SER A 40 19.56 36.43 -17.97
CA SER A 40 20.00 37.68 -17.35
C SER A 40 19.00 38.12 -16.25
N GLY A 41 18.56 37.22 -15.36
CA GLY A 41 17.56 37.52 -14.31
C GLY A 41 17.38 36.43 -13.23
N LYS A 42 16.76 36.79 -12.08
CA LYS A 42 16.59 35.95 -10.86
C LYS A 42 15.37 35.01 -10.87
N THR A 43 14.39 35.25 -11.74
CA THR A 43 13.10 34.54 -11.72
C THR A 43 12.90 33.76 -13.02
N LEU A 44 12.53 32.49 -12.86
CA LEU A 44 12.21 31.54 -13.90
C LEU A 44 10.72 31.23 -13.86
N THR A 45 10.04 31.24 -15.01
CA THR A 45 8.62 30.85 -15.08
C THR A 45 8.43 29.77 -16.13
N TYR A 46 7.83 28.65 -15.74
CA TYR A 46 7.46 27.55 -16.63
C TYR A 46 5.94 27.44 -16.69
N GLU A 47 5.41 27.43 -17.91
CA GLU A 47 3.99 27.22 -18.17
C GLU A 47 3.79 25.91 -18.95
N ASN A 48 2.70 25.20 -18.65
CA ASN A 48 2.25 24.01 -19.38
C ASN A 48 3.32 22.91 -19.46
N LEU A 49 4.00 22.64 -18.34
CA LEU A 49 4.96 21.55 -18.24
C LEU A 49 4.27 20.21 -18.54
N PRO A 50 4.67 19.48 -19.60
CA PRO A 50 4.14 18.15 -19.83
C PRO A 50 4.58 17.23 -18.67
N LEU A 51 3.65 16.43 -18.13
CA LEU A 51 3.87 15.57 -16.96
C LEU A 51 4.93 14.46 -17.18
N ASP A 52 5.40 14.31 -18.43
CA ASP A 52 6.40 13.36 -18.91
C ASP A 52 7.75 14.02 -19.28
N SER A 53 7.94 15.31 -19.00
CA SER A 53 9.11 16.06 -19.45
C SER A 53 10.20 16.22 -18.40
N LEU A 54 11.43 15.86 -18.79
CA LEU A 54 12.67 16.32 -18.17
C LEU A 54 13.09 17.62 -18.84
N ILE A 55 13.10 18.71 -18.09
CA ILE A 55 13.58 20.03 -18.53
C ILE A 55 14.86 20.36 -17.77
N GLU A 56 16.00 20.26 -18.46
CA GLU A 56 17.29 20.72 -17.94
C GLU A 56 17.47 22.19 -18.28
N VAL A 57 17.73 23.01 -17.25
CA VAL A 57 17.83 24.47 -17.34
C VAL A 57 19.21 24.86 -16.87
N GLU A 58 20.07 25.21 -17.81
CA GLU A 58 21.41 25.70 -17.49
C GLU A 58 21.34 27.16 -17.06
N ILE A 59 21.62 27.43 -15.78
CA ILE A 59 21.64 28.78 -15.22
C ILE A 59 23.08 29.08 -14.84
N GLN A 60 23.69 30.05 -15.50
CA GLN A 60 24.95 30.61 -15.03
C GLN A 60 24.63 31.79 -14.09
N ALA A 61 24.74 31.51 -12.78
CA ALA A 61 24.76 32.46 -11.67
C ALA A 61 23.56 33.44 -11.55
N PRO A 62 22.69 33.18 -10.56
CA PRO A 62 22.87 33.81 -9.24
C PRO A 62 22.88 32.81 -8.07
N LYS A 63 23.38 33.23 -6.90
CA LYS A 63 23.35 32.44 -5.63
C LYS A 63 21.94 32.03 -5.20
N GLU A 64 20.93 32.78 -5.63
CA GLU A 64 19.52 32.61 -5.27
C GLU A 64 18.69 32.52 -6.55
N VAL A 65 17.72 31.62 -6.57
CA VAL A 65 16.80 31.41 -7.70
C VAL A 65 15.37 31.33 -7.18
N GLN A 66 14.47 31.94 -7.94
CA GLN A 66 13.04 31.73 -7.83
C GLN A 66 12.54 30.98 -9.06
N ILE A 67 11.86 29.87 -8.84
CA ILE A 67 11.28 29.03 -9.89
C ILE A 67 9.78 29.04 -9.72
N SER A 68 9.07 29.68 -10.63
CA SER A 68 7.62 29.69 -10.73
C SER A 68 7.18 28.62 -11.72
N ILE A 69 6.27 27.77 -11.27
CA ILE A 69 5.80 26.60 -12.00
C ILE A 69 4.28 26.71 -12.07
N VAL A 70 3.77 26.82 -13.28
CA VAL A 70 2.35 26.86 -13.57
C VAL A 70 1.96 25.52 -14.20
N MET A 71 1.09 24.78 -13.52
CA MET A 71 0.66 23.45 -13.93
C MET A 71 -0.84 23.46 -14.23
N ASP A 72 -1.21 22.88 -15.36
CA ASP A 72 -2.60 22.48 -15.62
C ASP A 72 -2.78 21.08 -15.03
N ILE A 73 -3.68 20.93 -14.07
CA ILE A 73 -3.90 19.68 -13.35
C ILE A 73 -5.38 19.51 -13.01
N GLU A 74 -5.89 18.27 -12.95
CA GLU A 74 -7.27 18.05 -12.56
C GLU A 74 -7.54 18.46 -11.10
N LYS A 75 -8.65 19.16 -10.86
CA LYS A 75 -9.09 19.51 -9.51
C LYS A 75 -9.25 18.25 -8.64
N GLY A 76 -8.61 18.27 -7.48
CA GLY A 76 -8.61 17.18 -6.51
C GLY A 76 -7.40 16.26 -6.59
N GLU A 77 -6.59 16.35 -7.66
CA GLU A 77 -5.35 15.58 -7.76
C GLU A 77 -4.33 16.00 -6.70
N ILE A 78 -3.50 15.04 -6.32
CA ILE A 78 -2.44 15.23 -5.34
C ILE A 78 -1.10 15.21 -6.05
N ILE A 79 -0.36 16.31 -5.94
CA ILE A 79 0.98 16.46 -6.49
C ILE A 79 1.97 16.44 -5.35
N LYS A 80 3.13 15.86 -5.60
CA LYS A 80 4.30 16.04 -4.75
C LYS A 80 5.36 16.86 -5.48
N ILE A 81 5.98 17.81 -4.79
CA ILE A 81 7.06 18.63 -5.32
C ILE A 81 8.26 18.49 -4.41
N TYR A 82 9.42 18.23 -5.00
CA TYR A 82 10.70 18.13 -4.33
C TYR A 82 11.66 19.21 -4.84
N SER A 83 12.42 19.82 -3.93
CA SER A 83 13.48 20.76 -4.23
C SER A 83 14.81 20.29 -3.61
N GLY A 84 15.84 20.23 -4.44
CA GLY A 84 17.24 20.05 -4.02
C GLY A 84 17.99 21.38 -3.87
N LEU A 85 17.30 22.52 -3.84
CA LEU A 85 17.91 23.82 -3.54
C LEU A 85 18.21 23.91 -2.03
N ALA A 86 19.29 24.60 -1.66
CA ALA A 86 19.51 24.98 -0.27
C ALA A 86 18.48 26.04 0.16
N THR A 87 18.13 26.05 1.45
CA THR A 87 17.19 27.02 2.04
C THR A 87 15.91 27.16 1.22
N THR A 88 15.23 26.05 0.94
CA THR A 88 14.05 26.04 0.08
C THR A 88 12.84 26.68 0.77
N LEU A 89 12.14 27.57 0.07
CA LEU A 89 10.86 28.13 0.45
C LEU A 89 9.82 27.89 -0.66
N PHE A 90 8.71 27.25 -0.29
CA PHE A 90 7.56 27.03 -1.16
C PHE A 90 6.48 28.10 -0.92
N SER A 91 6.02 28.73 -2.00
CA SER A 91 4.81 29.56 -2.10
C SER A 91 3.88 28.96 -3.14
N HIS A 92 2.56 29.04 -2.94
CA HIS A 92 1.60 28.35 -3.81
C HIS A 92 0.24 29.07 -3.88
N GLY A 93 -0.47 28.88 -4.99
CA GLY A 93 -1.83 29.39 -5.22
C GLY A 93 -2.71 28.32 -5.87
N GLY A 94 -4.01 28.30 -5.51
CA GLY A 94 -4.98 27.34 -6.04
C GLY A 94 -4.85 25.91 -5.49
N VAL A 95 -4.21 25.72 -4.33
CA VAL A 95 -3.93 24.39 -3.74
C VAL A 95 -4.16 24.37 -2.22
N GLU A 96 -4.42 23.17 -1.71
CA GLU A 96 -4.41 22.83 -0.28
C GLU A 96 -3.09 22.09 0.06
N VAL A 97 -2.42 22.48 1.14
CA VAL A 97 -1.18 21.81 1.58
C VAL A 97 -1.53 20.59 2.44
N ILE A 98 -1.15 19.40 1.96
CA ILE A 98 -1.31 18.15 2.72
C ILE A 98 -0.15 17.96 3.69
N SER A 99 1.09 18.17 3.23
CA SER A 99 2.29 18.05 4.05
C SER A 99 3.44 18.88 3.49
N LYS A 100 4.34 19.36 4.34
CA LYS A 100 5.52 20.15 3.95
C LYS A 100 6.71 19.80 4.84
N THR A 101 7.87 19.61 4.23
CA THR A 101 9.16 19.60 4.93
C THR A 101 10.06 20.71 4.37
N GLU A 102 11.33 20.71 4.76
CA GLU A 102 12.33 21.65 4.24
C GLU A 102 12.49 21.53 2.71
N ASN A 103 12.46 20.32 2.17
CA ASN A 103 12.79 20.05 0.76
C ASN A 103 11.63 19.47 -0.05
N ASP A 104 10.48 19.21 0.56
CA ASP A 104 9.31 18.71 -0.16
C ASP A 104 8.00 19.37 0.28
N ILE A 105 7.04 19.37 -0.64
CA ILE A 105 5.66 19.80 -0.37
C ILE A 105 4.71 18.87 -1.12
N THR A 106 3.64 18.46 -0.45
CA THR A 106 2.55 17.68 -1.04
C THR A 106 1.30 18.54 -1.05
N LEU A 107 0.71 18.68 -2.22
CA LEU A 107 -0.34 19.64 -2.52
C LEU A 107 -1.53 18.92 -3.12
N LYS A 108 -2.74 19.36 -2.80
CA LYS A 108 -3.97 18.96 -3.47
C LYS A 108 -4.50 20.12 -4.31
N ALA A 109 -4.77 19.89 -5.58
CA ALA A 109 -5.29 20.91 -6.48
C ALA A 109 -6.74 21.31 -6.09
N LEU A 110 -6.98 22.61 -5.84
CA LEU A 110 -8.32 23.16 -5.62
C LEU A 110 -8.91 23.74 -6.92
N GLU A 111 -8.05 24.06 -7.87
CA GLU A 111 -8.34 24.63 -9.18
C GLU A 111 -7.70 23.78 -10.28
N ASN A 112 -8.18 23.90 -11.51
CA ASN A 112 -7.64 23.16 -12.66
C ASN A 112 -6.27 23.70 -13.16
N LYS A 113 -5.84 24.81 -12.57
CA LYS A 113 -4.57 25.46 -12.85
C LYS A 113 -4.01 25.93 -11.54
N ILE A 114 -2.78 25.52 -11.25
CA ILE A 114 -2.13 25.85 -9.99
C ILE A 114 -0.79 26.49 -10.24
N ILE A 115 -0.34 27.30 -9.29
CA ILE A 115 0.96 27.96 -9.34
C ILE A 115 1.74 27.57 -8.10
N VAL A 116 2.95 27.08 -8.31
CA VAL A 116 3.90 26.81 -7.24
C VAL A 116 5.18 27.55 -7.52
N GLN A 117 5.61 28.35 -6.55
CA GLN A 117 6.88 29.05 -6.56
C GLN A 117 7.82 28.41 -5.56
N VAL A 118 9.02 28.07 -6.02
CA VAL A 118 10.09 27.51 -5.21
C VAL A 118 11.25 28.48 -5.23
N TYR A 119 11.56 29.03 -4.06
CA TYR A 119 12.70 29.89 -3.84
C TYR A 119 13.78 29.07 -3.16
N GLY A 120 15.04 29.27 -3.55
CA GLY A 120 16.15 28.60 -2.88
C GLY A 120 17.50 29.09 -3.39
N THR A 121 18.55 28.57 -2.79
CA THR A 121 19.93 28.89 -3.13
C THR A 121 20.64 27.69 -3.73
N PHE A 122 21.59 27.94 -4.62
CA PHE A 122 22.47 26.87 -5.08
C PHE A 122 23.54 26.59 -4.03
N ASN A 123 23.79 25.31 -3.77
CA ASN A 123 24.87 24.88 -2.87
C ASN A 123 26.27 25.23 -3.40
N LYS A 124 26.41 25.57 -4.69
CA LYS A 124 27.70 25.83 -5.34
C LYS A 124 27.62 27.01 -6.31
N THR A 125 28.76 27.65 -6.53
CA THR A 125 28.92 28.85 -7.35
C THR A 125 28.55 28.65 -8.82
N TYR A 126 28.72 27.43 -9.34
CA TYR A 126 28.34 27.03 -10.70
C TYR A 126 27.37 25.84 -10.62
N SER A 127 26.07 26.09 -10.80
CA SER A 127 25.06 25.03 -10.78
C SER A 127 23.91 25.28 -11.75
N SER A 128 23.44 24.22 -12.42
CA SER A 128 22.23 24.26 -13.27
C SER A 128 21.01 23.75 -12.50
N THR A 129 19.81 24.19 -12.91
CA THR A 129 18.55 23.65 -12.37
C THR A 129 18.00 22.56 -13.30
N ILE A 130 17.68 21.39 -12.76
CA ILE A 130 16.95 20.35 -13.52
C ILE A 130 15.55 20.23 -12.97
N LEU A 131 14.55 20.39 -13.84
CA LEU A 131 13.15 20.11 -13.60
C LEU A 131 12.80 18.75 -14.21
N SER A 132 12.15 17.86 -13.45
CA SER A 132 11.63 16.60 -13.97
C SER A 132 10.22 16.40 -13.47
N ALA A 133 9.29 16.15 -14.38
CA ALA A 133 8.00 15.56 -14.06
C ALA A 133 8.09 14.04 -14.28
N LEU A 134 7.64 13.25 -13.30
CA LEU A 134 7.64 11.78 -13.37
C LEU A 134 6.20 11.26 -13.30
N ASP A 135 5.75 10.70 -14.42
CA ASP A 135 4.41 10.11 -14.62
C ASP A 135 4.31 8.63 -14.16
N LYS A 136 5.43 7.99 -13.78
CA LYS A 136 5.45 6.57 -13.36
C LYS A 136 5.00 6.32 -11.92
N CYS A 137 4.48 7.34 -11.24
CA CYS A 137 3.94 7.22 -9.90
C CYS A 137 2.43 7.45 -10.00
N ASP A 138 1.62 6.79 -9.17
CA ASP A 138 0.15 7.01 -9.08
C ASP A 138 -0.24 8.48 -8.78
N ARG A 139 0.75 9.36 -8.56
CA ARG A 139 0.64 10.80 -8.35
C ARG A 139 1.76 11.53 -9.08
N PRO A 140 1.49 12.64 -9.78
CA PRO A 140 2.51 13.43 -10.45
C PRO A 140 3.55 13.94 -9.44
N LEU A 141 4.83 13.67 -9.72
CA LEU A 141 5.97 14.15 -8.94
C LEU A 141 6.77 15.16 -9.76
N LEU A 142 6.92 16.36 -9.24
CA LEU A 142 7.78 17.39 -9.80
C LEU A 142 9.06 17.51 -8.97
N LEU A 143 10.19 17.54 -9.67
CA LEU A 143 11.49 17.53 -9.04
C LEU A 143 12.34 18.67 -9.58
N ILE A 144 12.84 19.51 -8.67
CA ILE A 144 13.72 20.64 -8.92
C ILE A 144 15.08 20.31 -8.32
N ARG A 145 16.16 20.32 -9.11
CA ARG A 145 17.52 19.98 -8.64
C ARG A 145 18.54 21.04 -8.97
N SER A 146 19.53 21.22 -8.10
CA SER A 146 20.79 21.94 -8.38
C SER A 146 21.88 20.94 -8.79
N LYS A 147 22.45 21.06 -9.99
CA LYS A 147 23.59 20.22 -10.45
C LYS A 147 24.88 21.04 -10.48
N SER A 148 25.89 20.59 -9.75
CA SER A 148 27.25 21.16 -9.77
C SER A 148 27.88 21.06 -11.16
N LEU A 149 28.34 22.18 -11.73
CA LEU A 149 29.14 22.18 -12.97
C LEU A 149 30.60 21.75 -12.73
N ASP A 150 31.09 21.86 -11.48
CA ASP A 150 32.47 21.51 -11.11
C ASP A 150 32.73 20.00 -10.98
N ASN A 151 31.76 19.12 -11.29
CA ASN A 151 31.97 17.68 -11.24
C ASN A 151 32.79 17.19 -12.46
N LYS A 152 34.11 17.41 -12.40
CA LYS A 152 35.03 16.30 -12.71
C LYS A 152 34.79 15.23 -11.62
N PHE A 153 34.93 13.93 -11.93
CA PHE A 153 34.57 12.75 -11.09
C PHE A 153 33.09 12.35 -11.21
N LEU A 154 32.68 11.19 -11.74
CA LEU A 154 33.36 9.93 -12.07
C LEU A 154 33.11 9.56 -13.55
N GLU A 155 34.12 8.96 -14.19
CA GLU A 155 34.04 8.34 -15.51
C GLU A 155 32.89 7.32 -15.55
N GLY A 156 32.20 7.23 -16.68
CA GLY A 156 30.87 6.60 -16.83
C GLY A 156 30.64 5.16 -16.36
N GLY A 157 31.63 4.45 -15.78
CA GLY A 157 31.50 3.08 -15.27
C GLY A 157 30.73 2.97 -13.95
N GLU A 158 31.19 3.62 -12.88
CA GLU A 158 30.58 3.46 -11.54
C GLU A 158 29.15 4.02 -11.46
N ARG A 159 28.90 5.14 -12.15
CA ARG A 159 27.55 5.71 -12.25
C ARG A 159 26.61 4.75 -13.00
N PHE A 160 27.08 4.14 -14.07
CA PHE A 160 26.31 3.17 -14.84
C PHE A 160 25.96 1.94 -13.99
N GLU A 161 26.86 1.45 -13.16
CA GLU A 161 26.56 0.34 -12.23
C GLU A 161 25.50 0.71 -11.19
N ILE A 162 25.54 1.92 -10.64
CA ILE A 162 24.52 2.37 -9.68
C ILE A 162 23.17 2.57 -10.37
N GLU A 163 23.15 3.14 -11.58
CA GLU A 163 21.93 3.28 -12.38
C GLU A 163 21.33 1.92 -12.77
N LYS A 164 22.18 0.92 -13.07
CA LYS A 164 21.73 -0.45 -13.27
C LYS A 164 21.07 -1.01 -12.00
N LYS A 165 21.71 -0.89 -10.84
CA LYS A 165 21.13 -1.33 -9.55
C LYS A 165 19.82 -0.62 -9.20
N LEU A 166 19.70 0.67 -9.55
CA LEU A 166 18.45 1.41 -9.42
C LEU A 166 17.34 0.78 -10.27
N SER A 167 17.62 0.49 -11.54
CA SER A 167 16.67 -0.15 -12.45
C SER A 167 16.29 -1.55 -11.97
N ASP A 168 17.25 -2.34 -11.47
CA ASP A 168 17.00 -3.67 -10.92
C ASP A 168 16.04 -3.58 -9.72
N ILE A 169 16.26 -2.64 -8.80
CA ILE A 169 15.39 -2.43 -7.63
C ILE A 169 14.00 -1.95 -8.05
N GLU A 170 13.89 -1.07 -9.04
CA GLU A 170 12.59 -0.63 -9.60
C GLU A 170 11.80 -1.83 -10.15
N GLN A 171 12.48 -2.75 -10.83
CA GLN A 171 11.87 -3.99 -11.29
C GLN A 171 11.45 -4.90 -10.11
N VAL A 172 12.29 -5.04 -9.08
CA VAL A 172 11.92 -5.79 -7.87
C VAL A 172 10.67 -5.20 -7.19
N ILE A 173 10.53 -3.87 -7.12
CA ILE A 173 9.33 -3.22 -6.55
C ILE A 173 8.08 -3.55 -7.39
N LEU A 174 8.20 -3.48 -8.72
CA LEU A 174 7.09 -3.79 -9.62
C LEU A 174 6.63 -5.24 -9.47
N GLU A 175 7.57 -6.18 -9.44
CA GLU A 175 7.32 -7.62 -9.34
C GLU A 175 6.96 -8.08 -7.92
N ALA A 176 7.18 -7.26 -6.90
CA ALA A 176 6.87 -7.61 -5.52
C ALA A 176 5.38 -7.94 -5.32
N GLU A 177 5.07 -9.01 -4.62
CA GLU A 177 3.71 -9.28 -4.13
C GLU A 177 3.36 -8.40 -2.92
N LEU A 178 3.54 -7.08 -3.03
CA LEU A 178 3.22 -6.12 -1.98
C LEU A 178 2.01 -5.25 -2.38
N PRO A 179 1.25 -4.71 -1.39
CA PRO A 179 0.19 -3.73 -1.66
C PRO A 179 0.72 -2.49 -2.39
N SER A 180 -0.13 -1.84 -3.22
CA SER A 180 0.26 -0.66 -4.02
C SER A 180 0.87 0.45 -3.17
N LEU A 181 0.23 0.80 -2.06
CA LEU A 181 0.72 1.81 -1.12
C LEU A 181 2.14 1.53 -0.61
N ARG A 182 2.49 0.25 -0.44
CA ARG A 182 3.83 -0.17 -0.01
C ARG A 182 4.83 -0.03 -1.15
N LYS A 183 4.45 -0.42 -2.37
CA LYS A 183 5.26 -0.18 -3.57
C LYS A 183 5.55 1.30 -3.77
N ASP A 184 4.57 2.17 -3.57
CA ASP A 184 4.74 3.63 -3.69
C ASP A 184 5.78 4.18 -2.71
N ASN A 185 5.75 3.70 -1.47
CA ASN A 185 6.74 4.09 -0.46
C ASN A 185 8.16 3.68 -0.88
N TYR A 186 8.34 2.49 -1.44
CA TYR A 186 9.64 2.04 -1.94
C TYR A 186 10.08 2.82 -3.18
N THR A 187 9.17 3.11 -4.11
CA THR A 187 9.42 3.97 -5.27
C THR A 187 9.89 5.35 -4.83
N ALA A 188 9.25 5.97 -3.83
CA ALA A 188 9.68 7.24 -3.27
C ALA A 188 11.10 7.20 -2.67
N ARG A 189 11.48 6.08 -2.02
CA ARG A 189 12.84 5.89 -1.47
C ARG A 189 13.89 5.69 -2.58
N VAL A 190 13.55 4.96 -3.63
CA VAL A 190 14.41 4.82 -4.82
C VAL A 190 14.65 6.18 -5.48
N LEU A 191 13.61 7.00 -5.59
CA LEU A 191 13.70 8.35 -6.11
C LEU A 191 14.60 9.24 -5.24
N LYS A 192 14.46 9.17 -3.90
CA LYS A 192 15.40 9.83 -2.97
C LYS A 192 16.84 9.39 -3.20
N THR A 193 17.04 8.13 -3.53
CA THR A 193 18.37 7.58 -3.81
C THR A 193 18.93 8.07 -5.15
N ARG A 194 18.07 8.21 -6.17
CA ARG A 194 18.42 8.81 -7.46
C ARG A 194 18.83 10.29 -7.30
N ILE A 195 18.24 11.00 -6.33
CA ILE A 195 18.64 12.36 -5.95
C ILE A 195 20.06 12.35 -5.36
N LEU A 196 20.34 11.50 -4.37
CA LEU A 196 21.69 11.35 -3.80
C LEU A 196 22.75 11.07 -4.87
N LEU A 197 22.43 10.17 -5.81
CA LEU A 197 23.32 9.85 -6.93
C LEU A 197 23.58 11.09 -7.81
N SER A 198 22.55 11.88 -8.11
CA SER A 198 22.68 13.11 -8.89
C SER A 198 23.44 14.23 -8.17
N GLU A 199 23.47 14.22 -6.84
CA GLU A 199 24.26 15.14 -6.01
C GLU A 199 25.75 14.74 -5.92
N GLY A 200 26.15 13.62 -6.55
CA GLY A 200 27.50 13.07 -6.43
C GLY A 200 27.76 12.34 -5.12
N LYS A 201 26.71 12.06 -4.33
CA LYS A 201 26.79 11.31 -3.06
C LYS A 201 26.71 9.80 -3.31
N HIS A 202 27.62 9.28 -4.13
CA HIS A 202 27.61 7.89 -4.61
C HIS A 202 27.57 6.84 -3.49
N LEU A 203 28.38 7.03 -2.44
CA LEU A 203 28.44 6.10 -1.30
C LEU A 203 27.12 6.07 -0.51
N GLU A 204 26.50 7.23 -0.31
CA GLU A 204 25.19 7.32 0.37
C GLU A 204 24.10 6.70 -0.48
N ALA A 205 24.14 6.92 -1.80
CA ALA A 205 23.20 6.32 -2.72
C ALA A 205 23.29 4.79 -2.70
N LEU A 206 24.51 4.22 -2.74
CA LEU A 206 24.73 2.78 -2.65
C LEU A 206 24.23 2.18 -1.33
N LYS A 207 24.51 2.84 -0.19
CA LYS A 207 24.00 2.41 1.12
C LYS A 207 22.47 2.44 1.16
N SER A 208 21.86 3.49 0.60
CA SER A 208 20.41 3.63 0.51
C SER A 208 19.80 2.53 -0.36
N LEU A 209 20.40 2.21 -1.52
CA LEU A 209 19.93 1.12 -2.38
C LEU A 209 19.98 -0.23 -1.68
N SER A 210 21.10 -0.56 -1.05
CA SER A 210 21.23 -1.82 -0.30
C SER A 210 20.12 -1.93 0.75
N LYS A 211 19.91 -0.86 1.54
CA LYS A 211 18.87 -0.85 2.56
C LYS A 211 17.46 -0.99 1.98
N ILE A 212 17.17 -0.33 0.86
CA ILE A 212 15.86 -0.46 0.18
C ILE A 212 15.63 -1.92 -0.22
N PHE A 213 16.63 -2.55 -0.83
CA PHE A 213 16.53 -3.93 -1.27
C PHE A 213 16.29 -4.90 -0.11
N ASP A 214 17.08 -4.78 0.96
CA ASP A 214 16.94 -5.61 2.17
C ASP A 214 15.56 -5.45 2.81
N ASP A 215 15.07 -4.21 2.92
CA ASP A 215 13.74 -3.91 3.46
C ASP A 215 12.62 -4.54 2.61
N ILE A 216 12.72 -4.47 1.27
CA ILE A 216 11.74 -5.10 0.37
C ILE A 216 11.72 -6.62 0.58
N GLN A 217 12.88 -7.28 0.64
CA GLN A 217 12.94 -8.72 0.86
C GLN A 217 12.35 -9.14 2.21
N ALA A 218 12.71 -8.41 3.28
CA ALA A 218 12.19 -8.67 4.62
C ALA A 218 10.66 -8.47 4.67
N GLU A 219 10.16 -7.43 3.99
CA GLU A 219 8.74 -7.12 3.93
C GLU A 219 7.96 -8.16 3.12
N GLN A 220 8.47 -8.60 1.98
CA GLN A 220 7.86 -9.69 1.20
C GLN A 220 7.71 -10.97 2.02
N LEU A 221 8.73 -11.32 2.80
CA LEU A 221 8.68 -12.51 3.67
C LEU A 221 7.56 -12.38 4.71
N LYS A 222 7.47 -11.22 5.39
CA LYS A 222 6.40 -10.94 6.35
C LYS A 222 5.01 -11.00 5.70
N TYR A 223 4.87 -10.35 4.54
CA TYR A 223 3.62 -10.33 3.79
C TYR A 223 3.17 -11.73 3.38
N LYS A 224 4.09 -12.56 2.86
CA LYS A 224 3.79 -13.94 2.46
C LYS A 224 3.31 -14.80 3.64
N ASN A 225 3.95 -14.67 4.79
CA ASN A 225 3.55 -15.38 6.01
C ASN A 225 2.14 -14.95 6.44
N LEU A 226 1.89 -13.64 6.48
CA LEU A 226 0.58 -13.09 6.86
C LEU A 226 -0.53 -13.49 5.88
N LYS A 227 -0.27 -13.45 4.58
CA LYS A 227 -1.20 -13.91 3.53
C LYS A 227 -1.64 -15.35 3.78
N THR A 228 -0.69 -16.23 4.11
CA THR A 228 -0.97 -17.63 4.45
C THR A 228 -1.88 -17.74 5.68
N PHE A 229 -1.62 -16.95 6.73
CA PHE A 229 -2.47 -16.95 7.93
C PHE A 229 -3.90 -16.46 7.65
N LEU A 230 -4.05 -15.40 6.87
CA LEU A 230 -5.34 -14.87 6.46
C LEU A 230 -6.13 -15.89 5.63
N GLU A 231 -5.47 -16.55 4.67
CA GLU A 231 -6.09 -17.62 3.87
C GLU A 231 -6.59 -18.77 4.75
N ILE A 232 -5.82 -19.18 5.77
CA ILE A 232 -6.24 -20.19 6.74
C ILE A 232 -7.46 -19.72 7.54
N ALA A 233 -7.46 -18.47 8.01
CA ALA A 233 -8.57 -17.91 8.78
C ALA A 233 -9.86 -17.85 7.95
N ILE A 234 -9.76 -17.35 6.71
CA ILE A 234 -10.88 -17.29 5.74
C ILE A 234 -11.41 -18.69 5.46
N LYS A 235 -10.54 -19.65 5.12
CA LYS A 235 -10.96 -21.03 4.83
C LYS A 235 -11.63 -21.70 6.03
N THR A 236 -11.14 -21.43 7.24
CA THR A 236 -11.75 -21.93 8.49
C THR A 236 -13.16 -21.37 8.66
N LEU A 237 -13.34 -20.07 8.41
CA LEU A 237 -14.63 -19.41 8.47
C LEU A 237 -15.60 -19.99 7.44
N GLU A 238 -15.17 -20.13 6.18
CA GLU A 238 -15.99 -20.72 5.11
C GLU A 238 -16.45 -22.14 5.44
N THR A 239 -15.55 -22.96 6.00
CA THR A 239 -15.85 -24.35 6.38
C THR A 239 -16.88 -24.44 7.51
N ASN A 240 -16.84 -23.51 8.46
CA ASN A 240 -17.68 -23.54 9.66
C ASN A 240 -18.87 -22.57 9.61
N LYS A 241 -19.01 -21.78 8.54
CA LYS A 241 -20.03 -20.72 8.40
C LYS A 241 -21.45 -21.18 8.68
N MET A 242 -21.79 -22.40 8.26
CA MET A 242 -23.13 -22.99 8.45
C MET A 242 -23.38 -23.49 9.88
N LYS A 243 -22.32 -23.70 10.67
CA LYS A 243 -22.40 -24.19 12.05
C LYS A 243 -22.32 -23.05 13.07
N LEU A 244 -21.67 -21.95 12.70
CA LEU A 244 -21.41 -20.83 13.60
C LEU A 244 -22.70 -20.06 13.95
N PRO A 245 -22.84 -19.58 15.20
CA PRO A 245 -23.91 -18.65 15.56
C PRO A 245 -23.74 -17.33 14.78
N ALA A 246 -24.87 -16.72 14.38
CA ALA A 246 -24.89 -15.53 13.54
C ALA A 246 -23.99 -14.39 14.05
N GLN A 247 -24.00 -14.12 15.36
CA GLN A 247 -23.15 -13.08 15.96
C GLN A 247 -21.65 -13.39 15.81
N ARG A 248 -21.25 -14.63 16.11
CA ARG A 248 -19.84 -15.08 16.00
C ARG A 248 -19.33 -15.03 14.56
N LEU A 249 -20.21 -15.38 13.62
CA LEU A 249 -19.92 -15.28 12.18
C LEU A 249 -19.67 -13.82 11.77
N LEU A 250 -20.54 -12.89 12.17
CA LEU A 250 -20.37 -11.46 11.90
C LEU A 250 -19.08 -10.91 12.50
N ASP A 251 -18.78 -11.26 13.75
CA ASP A 251 -17.57 -10.82 14.43
C ASP A 251 -16.31 -11.34 13.72
N ALA A 252 -16.31 -12.62 13.29
CA ALA A 252 -15.20 -13.19 12.53
C ALA A 252 -15.02 -12.51 11.16
N GLU A 253 -16.11 -12.26 10.42
CA GLU A 253 -16.08 -11.55 9.13
C GLU A 253 -15.53 -10.12 9.30
N ALA A 254 -15.95 -9.42 10.35
CA ALA A 254 -15.45 -8.09 10.68
C ALA A 254 -13.94 -8.10 10.95
N GLN A 255 -13.46 -9.05 11.75
CA GLN A 255 -12.04 -9.18 12.08
C GLN A 255 -11.18 -9.45 10.84
N ILE A 256 -11.62 -10.35 9.94
CA ILE A 256 -10.93 -10.59 8.66
C ILE A 256 -10.85 -9.31 7.83
N LYS A 257 -11.94 -8.54 7.76
CA LYS A 257 -11.96 -7.30 6.99
C LYS A 257 -10.97 -6.27 7.54
N VAL A 258 -10.90 -6.10 8.86
CA VAL A 258 -9.94 -5.18 9.48
C VAL A 258 -8.51 -5.69 9.30
N ALA A 259 -8.29 -7.00 9.39
CA ALA A 259 -6.98 -7.60 9.14
C ALA A 259 -6.47 -7.36 7.71
N LEU A 260 -7.34 -7.44 6.71
CA LEU A 260 -7.01 -7.12 5.32
C LEU A 260 -6.60 -5.64 5.15
N LEU A 261 -7.33 -4.72 5.78
CA LEU A 261 -6.98 -3.30 5.75
C LEU A 261 -5.64 -3.02 6.45
N ALA A 262 -5.40 -3.64 7.61
CA ALA A 262 -4.14 -3.54 8.33
C ALA A 262 -2.97 -4.07 7.48
N ARG A 263 -3.14 -5.24 6.83
CA ARG A 263 -2.19 -5.81 5.87
C ARG A 263 -1.86 -4.82 4.75
N ASP A 264 -2.89 -4.23 4.14
CA ASP A 264 -2.72 -3.34 2.98
C ASP A 264 -2.03 -2.02 3.38
N SER A 265 -2.20 -1.58 4.62
CA SER A 265 -1.46 -0.44 5.20
C SER A 265 -0.01 -0.76 5.59
N GLY A 266 0.36 -2.04 5.64
CA GLY A 266 1.69 -2.51 6.07
C GLY A 266 1.82 -2.76 7.57
N ASP A 267 0.73 -2.70 8.34
CA ASP A 267 0.69 -3.07 9.75
C ASP A 267 0.49 -4.58 9.90
N TYR A 268 1.57 -5.33 9.67
CA TYR A 268 1.52 -6.79 9.62
C TYR A 268 1.29 -7.45 10.98
N GLU A 269 1.79 -6.86 12.06
CA GLU A 269 1.62 -7.40 13.41
C GLU A 269 0.13 -7.34 13.81
N LYS A 270 -0.50 -6.18 13.64
CA LYS A 270 -1.93 -6.02 13.88
C LYS A 270 -2.75 -6.91 12.96
N ALA A 271 -2.41 -6.99 11.68
CA ALA A 271 -3.10 -7.86 10.74
C ALA A 271 -3.01 -9.35 11.16
N GLU A 272 -1.85 -9.78 11.67
CA GLU A 272 -1.66 -11.15 12.15
C GLU A 272 -2.47 -11.44 13.42
N GLU A 273 -2.50 -10.51 14.38
CA GLU A 273 -3.32 -10.63 15.58
C GLU A 273 -4.81 -10.76 15.24
N LEU A 274 -5.32 -9.87 14.39
CA LEU A 274 -6.71 -9.90 13.95
C LEU A 274 -7.04 -11.16 13.15
N ALA A 275 -6.11 -11.66 12.34
CA ALA A 275 -6.28 -12.93 11.63
C ALA A 275 -6.33 -14.14 12.58
N LYS A 276 -5.54 -14.13 13.67
CA LYS A 276 -5.58 -15.16 14.72
C LYS A 276 -6.91 -15.10 15.50
N GLU A 277 -7.38 -13.92 15.84
CA GLU A 277 -8.68 -13.73 16.50
C GLU A 277 -9.83 -14.19 15.61
N ALA A 278 -9.85 -13.78 14.35
CA ALA A 278 -10.81 -14.24 13.37
C ALA A 278 -10.84 -15.76 13.25
N LYS A 279 -9.66 -16.40 13.17
CA LYS A 279 -9.55 -17.86 13.13
C LYS A 279 -10.16 -18.50 14.39
N LYS A 280 -9.88 -17.95 15.58
CA LYS A 280 -10.42 -18.45 16.85
C LYS A 280 -11.95 -18.32 16.92
N LEU A 281 -12.51 -17.22 16.41
CA LEU A 281 -13.96 -17.04 16.30
C LEU A 281 -14.58 -17.97 15.26
N ALA A 282 -13.86 -18.25 14.18
CA ALA A 282 -14.26 -19.14 13.10
C ALA A 282 -14.13 -20.64 13.42
N THR A 283 -13.35 -21.03 14.43
CA THR A 283 -13.21 -22.43 14.84
C THR A 283 -14.43 -22.89 15.63
N TRP A 284 -15.11 -23.91 15.09
CA TRP A 284 -16.10 -24.68 15.82
C TRP A 284 -15.40 -25.74 16.68
N THR A 285 -15.64 -25.76 17.99
CA THR A 285 -15.00 -26.71 18.92
C THR A 285 -15.99 -27.75 19.45
N THR A 286 -15.47 -28.88 19.95
CA THR A 286 -16.28 -29.91 20.63
C THR A 286 -17.00 -29.38 21.87
N TRP A 287 -16.50 -28.31 22.48
CA TRP A 287 -17.22 -27.58 23.54
C TRP A 287 -18.46 -26.86 23.01
N ASP A 288 -18.41 -26.32 21.80
CA ASP A 288 -19.58 -25.69 21.16
C ASP A 288 -20.65 -26.74 20.84
N GLU A 289 -20.26 -27.96 20.44
CA GLU A 289 -21.17 -29.09 20.27
C GLU A 289 -21.82 -29.51 21.61
N LEU A 290 -21.03 -29.56 22.68
CA LEU A 290 -21.52 -29.86 24.03
C LEU A 290 -22.50 -28.80 24.54
N VAL A 291 -22.20 -27.52 24.33
CA VAL A 291 -23.09 -26.41 24.72
C VAL A 291 -24.38 -26.44 23.91
N GLU A 292 -24.32 -26.72 22.61
CA GLU A 292 -25.52 -26.87 21.78
C GLU A 292 -26.37 -28.07 22.24
N LEU A 293 -25.73 -29.20 22.58
CA LEU A 293 -26.39 -30.37 23.11
C LEU A 293 -27.06 -30.08 24.46
N ILE A 294 -26.36 -29.40 25.36
CA ILE A 294 -26.89 -28.98 26.67
C ILE A 294 -28.10 -28.05 26.47
N ASN A 295 -28.00 -27.04 25.60
CA ASN A 295 -29.10 -26.11 25.32
C ASN A 295 -30.31 -26.80 24.67
N LYS A 296 -30.11 -27.88 23.90
CA LYS A 296 -31.21 -28.73 23.39
C LYS A 296 -31.86 -29.59 24.48
N ILE A 297 -31.09 -30.05 25.46
CA ILE A 297 -31.58 -30.96 26.52
C ILE A 297 -32.25 -30.19 27.67
N ILE A 298 -31.80 -28.97 28.00
CA ILE A 298 -32.34 -28.14 29.09
C ILE A 298 -33.88 -27.98 29.04
N PRO A 299 -34.51 -27.64 27.90
CA PRO A 299 -35.98 -27.53 27.80
C PRO A 299 -36.69 -28.85 28.12
N PHE A 300 -36.08 -29.98 27.75
CA PHE A 300 -36.63 -31.31 27.98
C PHE A 300 -36.59 -31.68 29.47
N ILE A 301 -35.48 -31.38 30.14
CA ILE A 301 -35.33 -31.56 31.60
C ILE A 301 -36.33 -30.67 32.36
N ILE A 302 -36.47 -29.40 31.97
CA ILE A 302 -37.44 -28.48 32.55
C ILE A 302 -38.87 -28.99 32.35
N GLY A 303 -39.20 -29.47 31.14
CA GLY A 303 -40.50 -30.07 30.84
C GLY A 303 -40.84 -31.27 31.73
N ILE A 304 -39.89 -32.19 31.91
CA ILE A 304 -40.06 -33.35 32.81
C ILE A 304 -40.26 -32.89 34.26
N ALA A 305 -39.48 -31.92 34.74
CA ALA A 305 -39.61 -31.39 36.09
C ALA A 305 -41.00 -30.79 36.34
N ILE A 306 -41.56 -30.04 35.38
CA ILE A 306 -42.91 -29.49 35.45
C ILE A 306 -43.96 -30.60 35.53
N ILE A 307 -43.83 -31.66 34.72
CA ILE A 307 -44.75 -32.82 34.73
C ILE A 307 -44.71 -33.53 36.08
N ILE A 308 -43.53 -33.78 36.64
CA ILE A 308 -43.38 -34.40 37.96
C ILE A 308 -44.04 -33.53 39.05
N LEU A 309 -43.84 -32.21 38.98
CA LEU A 309 -44.43 -31.27 39.93
C LEU A 309 -45.98 -31.31 39.86
N LEU A 310 -46.53 -31.36 38.64
CA LEU A 310 -47.97 -31.53 38.40
C LEU A 310 -48.53 -32.83 38.99
N ILE A 311 -47.81 -33.95 38.81
CA ILE A 311 -48.20 -35.26 39.37
C ILE A 311 -48.22 -35.21 40.90
N LEU A 312 -47.19 -34.61 41.52
CA LEU A 312 -47.13 -34.45 42.98
C LEU A 312 -48.24 -33.57 43.52
N LEU A 313 -48.59 -32.51 42.78
CA LEU A 313 -49.68 -31.59 43.14
C LEU A 313 -51.04 -32.28 43.05
N LEU A 314 -51.27 -33.06 42.00
CA LEU A 314 -52.47 -33.90 41.85
C LEU A 314 -52.56 -34.98 42.94
N TYR A 315 -51.44 -35.60 43.32
CA TYR A 315 -51.39 -36.59 44.39
C TYR A 315 -51.73 -35.97 45.75
N SER A 316 -51.19 -34.78 46.05
CA SER A 316 -51.49 -34.01 47.25
C SER A 316 -52.98 -33.65 47.34
N LEU A 317 -53.57 -33.18 46.23
CA LEU A 317 -55.01 -32.90 46.14
C LEU A 317 -55.84 -34.16 46.41
N LYS A 318 -55.52 -35.30 45.77
CA LYS A 318 -56.22 -36.58 45.98
C LYS A 318 -56.17 -37.04 47.44
N ARG A 319 -55.03 -36.86 48.13
CA ARG A 319 -54.88 -37.19 49.56
C ARG A 319 -55.75 -36.30 50.44
N LYS A 320 -55.87 -35.01 50.11
CA LYS A 320 -56.71 -34.05 50.84
C LYS A 320 -58.21 -34.35 50.72
N PHE A 321 -58.65 -34.91 49.58
CA PHE A 321 -60.04 -35.33 49.36
C PHE A 321 -60.39 -36.69 50.00
N LYS A 322 -59.46 -37.65 50.10
CA LYS A 322 -59.70 -38.93 50.78
C LYS A 322 -59.83 -38.83 52.31
N GLY A 323 -59.33 -37.76 52.93
CA GLY A 323 -59.41 -37.55 54.38
C GLY A 323 -60.74 -36.99 54.89
N LYS A 324 -61.76 -36.78 54.03
CA LYS A 324 -63.02 -36.12 54.39
C LYS A 324 -64.30 -36.96 54.19
N GLN A 325 -64.18 -38.27 53.95
CA GLN A 325 -65.33 -39.18 53.89
C GLN A 325 -65.26 -40.24 55.01
N THR A 326 -65.58 -39.81 56.22
CA THR A 326 -66.21 -40.66 57.24
C THR A 326 -67.50 -39.96 57.65
N ILE A 327 -68.51 -40.07 56.79
CA ILE A 327 -69.89 -39.75 57.15
C ILE A 327 -70.38 -40.92 57.99
N LYS A 328 -70.63 -40.68 59.29
CA LYS A 328 -71.39 -41.59 60.15
C LYS A 328 -72.77 -41.79 59.53
N ILE A 329 -73.11 -43.02 59.17
CA ILE A 329 -74.49 -43.41 58.91
C ILE A 329 -75.06 -43.78 60.27
N GLU A 330 -75.90 -42.90 60.82
CA GLU A 330 -76.76 -43.23 61.96
C GLU A 330 -77.92 -44.09 61.44
N GLU A 331 -78.11 -45.24 62.08
CA GLU A 331 -79.24 -46.13 61.90
C GLU A 331 -80.54 -45.41 62.29
N GLY A 332 -81.54 -45.48 61.41
CA GLY A 332 -82.90 -44.99 61.65
C GLY A 332 -83.90 -46.05 61.23
N TYR A 333 -84.54 -46.64 62.25
CA TYR A 333 -85.67 -47.56 62.22
C TYR A 333 -86.77 -47.18 61.22
N GLU A 334 -87.33 -48.18 60.53
CA GLU A 334 -88.72 -48.64 60.70
C GLU A 334 -88.89 -50.08 60.21
#